data_AF-R6SSH1-F1
#
_entry.id   AF-R6SSH1-F1
#
_cell.length_a   1.000
_cell.length_b   1.000
_cell.length_c   1.000
_cell.angle_alpha   90.00
_cell.angle_beta   90.00
_cell.angle_gamma   90.00
#
_symmetry.space_group_name_H-M   'P 1'
#
loop_
_entity.id
_entity.type
_entity.pdbx_description
1 polymer ?
#
loop_
_entity_poly.entity_id
_entity_poly.type
_entity_poly.pdbx_seq_one_letter_code
_entity_poly.pdbx_strand_id
1 'polypeptide(L)'
;MRAYLTQIIRRLAIDRVRRQGSAGRVAKSALTALEELEDFLPDRTGESESAGESLRGILNRFLGTCSPRQRYIFMSRYFMTRTPDRIAGLLGVSASTVRKELAKMKTRLSTMLQEEGFFYGKAYKRADE
;
A
#
# COMPACT_ATOMS: atom_id res chain seq x y z
N MET A 1 13.72 6.30 -3.20
CA MET A 1 12.44 5.96 -3.87
C MET A 1 11.25 5.70 -2.95
N ARG A 2 11.41 5.64 -1.61
CA ARG A 2 10.30 5.87 -0.66
C ARG A 2 9.51 7.14 -0.99
N ALA A 3 10.25 8.19 -1.31
CA ALA A 3 9.70 9.49 -1.61
C ALA A 3 8.69 9.51 -2.76
N TYR A 4 8.81 8.71 -3.83
CA TYR A 4 7.97 8.93 -5.03
C TYR A 4 6.53 8.41 -4.87
N LEU A 5 6.36 7.16 -4.39
CA LEU A 5 5.03 6.62 -4.11
C LEU A 5 4.39 7.33 -2.94
N THR A 6 5.14 7.55 -1.86
CA THR A 6 4.65 8.32 -0.72
C THR A 6 4.31 9.75 -1.15
N GLN A 7 5.04 10.38 -2.08
CA GLN A 7 4.72 11.72 -2.60
C GLN A 7 3.47 11.73 -3.49
N ILE A 8 3.28 10.75 -4.38
CA ILE A 8 2.06 10.63 -5.17
C ILE A 8 0.85 10.41 -4.24
N ILE A 9 0.97 9.48 -3.30
CA ILE A 9 -0.11 9.13 -2.38
C ILE A 9 -0.37 10.27 -1.39
N ARG A 10 0.67 10.97 -0.92
CA ARG A 10 0.55 12.18 -0.09
C ARG A 10 -0.09 13.34 -0.86
N ARG A 11 0.26 13.53 -2.13
CA ARG A 11 -0.41 14.53 -2.99
C ARG A 11 -1.89 14.20 -3.18
N LEU A 12 -2.23 12.95 -3.45
CA LEU A 12 -3.63 12.50 -3.59
C LEU A 12 -4.41 12.62 -2.28
N ALA A 13 -3.80 12.29 -1.15
CA ALA A 13 -4.35 12.47 0.18
C ALA A 13 -4.66 13.95 0.48
N ILE A 14 -3.68 14.83 0.22
CA ILE A 14 -3.83 16.29 0.41
C ILE A 14 -4.94 16.85 -0.50
N ASP A 15 -4.94 16.51 -1.78
CA ASP A 15 -5.97 16.95 -2.73
C ASP A 15 -7.37 16.50 -2.32
N ARG A 16 -7.50 15.28 -1.79
CA ARG A 16 -8.78 14.73 -1.37
C ARG A 16 -9.30 15.38 -0.09
N VAL A 17 -8.43 15.67 0.87
CA VAL A 17 -8.78 16.44 2.08
C VAL A 17 -9.25 17.85 1.70
N ARG A 18 -8.55 18.51 0.77
CA ARG A 18 -8.93 19.85 0.27
C ARG A 18 -10.29 19.87 -0.44
N ARG A 19 -10.62 18.81 -1.20
CA ARG A 19 -11.85 18.74 -2.00
C ARG A 19 -13.11 18.31 -1.24
N GLN A 20 -13.01 17.64 -0.08
CA GLN A 20 -14.17 17.01 0.56
C GLN A 20 -14.71 17.69 1.82
N GLY A 21 -14.12 18.79 2.31
CA GLY A 21 -14.68 19.67 3.35
C GLY A 21 -14.81 19.07 4.77
N SER A 22 -15.09 17.77 4.91
CA SER A 22 -15.10 17.03 6.19
C SER A 22 -13.69 16.56 6.54
N ALA A 23 -12.88 17.52 7.02
CA ALA A 23 -11.44 17.39 7.18
C ALA A 23 -10.98 16.19 8.03
N GLY A 24 -11.68 15.85 9.12
CA GLY A 24 -11.16 14.88 10.11
C GLY A 24 -11.09 13.43 9.62
N ARG A 25 -12.20 12.88 9.10
CA ARG A 25 -12.29 11.43 8.78
C ARG A 25 -11.50 11.05 7.52
N VAL A 26 -11.51 11.91 6.52
CA VAL A 26 -10.77 11.71 5.26
C VAL A 26 -9.27 11.87 5.49
N ALA A 27 -8.85 12.90 6.24
CA ALA A 27 -7.44 13.08 6.59
C ALA A 27 -6.93 11.91 7.41
N LYS A 28 -7.67 11.45 8.42
CA LYS A 28 -7.30 10.28 9.23
C LYS A 28 -7.14 9.03 8.37
N SER A 29 -8.08 8.75 7.47
CA SER A 29 -8.00 7.55 6.61
C SER A 29 -6.81 7.60 5.66
N ALA A 30 -6.46 8.79 5.15
CA ALA A 30 -5.33 8.99 4.28
C ALA A 30 -3.99 8.92 5.01
N LEU A 31 -3.89 9.51 6.21
CA LEU A 31 -2.72 9.38 7.09
C LEU A 31 -2.48 7.91 7.46
N THR A 32 -3.52 7.19 7.88
CA THR A 32 -3.39 5.76 8.18
C THR A 32 -3.01 4.94 6.94
N ALA A 33 -3.50 5.29 5.76
CA ALA A 33 -3.07 4.60 4.53
C ALA A 33 -1.58 4.85 4.23
N LEU A 34 -1.09 6.07 4.51
CA LEU A 34 0.31 6.44 4.36
C LEU A 34 1.21 5.73 5.39
N GLU A 35 0.81 5.69 6.67
CA GLU A 35 1.51 4.92 7.71
C GLU A 35 1.56 3.44 7.35
N GLU A 36 0.41 2.87 6.95
CA GLU A 36 0.32 1.50 6.48
C GLU A 36 1.25 1.21 5.32
N LEU A 37 1.45 2.18 4.42
CA LEU A 37 2.38 2.13 3.28
C LEU A 37 3.83 2.22 3.73
N GLU A 38 4.14 3.14 4.61
CA GLU A 38 5.50 3.38 5.11
C GLU A 38 6.02 2.16 5.88
N ASP A 39 5.17 1.51 6.66
CA ASP A 39 5.48 0.26 7.36
C ASP A 39 5.83 -0.89 6.41
N PHE A 40 5.29 -0.90 5.18
CA PHE A 40 5.58 -1.94 4.18
C PHE A 40 6.48 -1.45 3.03
N LEU A 41 6.98 -0.21 3.04
CA LEU A 41 7.92 0.26 2.02
C LEU A 41 9.37 0.22 2.52
N PRO A 42 10.29 -0.41 1.77
CA PRO A 42 11.65 -0.68 2.23
C PRO A 42 12.41 0.63 2.52
N ASP A 43 13.14 0.67 3.64
CA ASP A 43 14.12 1.72 3.93
C ASP A 43 15.20 1.58 2.86
N ARG A 44 15.42 2.61 2.05
CA ARG A 44 16.58 2.58 1.15
C ARG A 44 17.82 2.64 2.03
N THR A 45 18.39 1.48 2.34
CA THR A 45 19.75 1.32 2.89
C THR A 45 20.52 0.25 2.13
N GLY A 46 20.27 0.14 0.84
CA GLY A 46 21.10 -0.63 -0.08
C GLY A 46 21.11 0.08 -1.41
N GLU A 47 22.15 0.87 -1.66
CA GLU A 47 22.62 1.07 -3.02
C GLU A 47 23.03 -0.31 -3.53
N SER A 48 22.10 -1.03 -4.15
CA SER A 48 22.49 -1.93 -5.21
C SER A 48 22.31 -1.16 -6.49
N GLU A 49 23.37 -0.48 -6.92
CA GLU A 49 23.60 -0.10 -8.31
C GLU A 49 23.80 -1.34 -9.21
N SER A 50 23.68 -2.56 -8.66
CA SER A 50 23.71 -3.81 -9.39
C SER A 50 22.30 -4.25 -9.81
N ALA A 51 21.97 -4.02 -11.09
CA ALA A 51 21.13 -4.87 -11.94
C ALA A 51 19.73 -5.33 -11.45
N GLY A 52 19.11 -4.68 -10.45
CA GLY A 52 17.76 -5.02 -9.95
C GLY A 52 16.64 -4.25 -10.65
N GLU A 53 15.43 -4.84 -10.70
CA GLU A 53 14.26 -4.16 -11.26
C GLU A 53 13.83 -2.94 -10.43
N SER A 54 13.41 -1.86 -11.10
CA SER A 54 12.93 -0.68 -10.40
C SER A 54 11.71 -1.02 -9.52
N LEU A 55 11.58 -0.35 -8.36
CA LEU A 55 10.40 -0.45 -7.49
C LEU A 55 9.07 -0.28 -8.25
N ARG A 56 9.06 0.58 -9.28
CA ARG A 56 7.89 0.78 -10.15
C ARG A 56 7.57 -0.46 -10.99
N GLY A 57 8.58 -1.14 -11.50
CA GLY A 57 8.44 -2.40 -12.24
C GLY A 57 7.87 -3.50 -11.34
N ILE A 58 8.45 -3.67 -10.14
CA ILE A 58 8.00 -4.66 -9.15
C ILE A 58 6.53 -4.43 -8.78
N LEU A 59 6.12 -3.18 -8.55
CA LEU A 59 4.73 -2.85 -8.25
C LEU A 59 3.78 -3.12 -9.42
N ASN A 60 4.19 -2.81 -10.65
CA ASN A 60 3.37 -3.12 -11.83
C ASN A 60 3.21 -4.62 -12.01
N ARG A 61 4.29 -5.41 -11.86
CA ARG A 61 4.23 -6.88 -11.87
C ARG A 61 3.31 -7.41 -10.77
N PHE A 62 3.47 -6.92 -9.54
CA PHE A 62 2.61 -7.29 -8.42
C PHE A 62 1.13 -7.01 -8.69
N LEU A 63 0.79 -5.83 -9.22
CA LEU A 63 -0.58 -5.50 -9.59
C LEU A 63 -1.08 -6.39 -10.75
N GLY A 64 -0.19 -6.81 -11.65
CA GLY A 64 -0.44 -7.81 -12.69
C GLY A 64 -0.84 -9.18 -12.14
N THR A 65 -0.25 -9.61 -11.02
CA THR A 65 -0.58 -10.89 -10.35
C THR A 65 -1.79 -10.82 -9.41
N CYS A 66 -2.42 -9.64 -9.26
CA CYS A 66 -3.62 -9.46 -8.45
C CYS A 66 -4.88 -9.77 -9.28
N SER A 67 -5.85 -10.44 -8.67
CA SER A 67 -7.19 -10.53 -9.25
C SER A 67 -7.82 -9.13 -9.39
N PRO A 68 -8.84 -8.94 -10.26
CA PRO A 68 -9.51 -7.64 -10.40
C PRO A 68 -10.00 -7.06 -9.08
N ARG A 69 -10.52 -7.93 -8.20
CA ARG A 69 -10.98 -7.56 -6.86
C ARG A 69 -9.82 -7.12 -5.95
N GLN A 70 -8.74 -7.89 -5.89
CA GLN A 70 -7.56 -7.55 -5.09
C GLN A 70 -6.94 -6.22 -5.55
N ARG A 71 -6.80 -6.04 -6.87
CA ARG A 71 -6.32 -4.80 -7.48
C ARG A 71 -7.21 -3.62 -7.08
N TYR A 72 -8.53 -3.78 -7.16
CA TYR A 72 -9.48 -2.77 -6.73
C TYR A 72 -9.34 -2.42 -5.25
N ILE A 73 -9.21 -3.41 -4.36
CA ILE A 73 -9.03 -3.21 -2.92
C ILE A 73 -7.74 -2.43 -2.65
N PHE A 74 -6.63 -2.84 -3.26
CA PHE A 74 -5.32 -2.20 -3.07
C PHE A 74 -5.32 -0.76 -3.58
N MET A 75 -5.83 -0.52 -4.79
CA MET A 75 -5.94 0.84 -5.34
C MET A 75 -6.92 1.68 -4.53
N SER A 76 -8.05 1.13 -4.10
CA SER A 76 -9.02 1.87 -3.28
C SER A 76 -8.43 2.27 -1.94
N ARG A 77 -7.64 1.39 -1.30
CA ARG A 77 -7.00 1.68 -0.02
C ARG A 77 -5.87 2.71 -0.18
N TYR A 78 -4.93 2.46 -1.09
CA TYR A 78 -3.66 3.20 -1.15
C TYR A 78 -3.65 4.35 -2.15
N PHE A 79 -4.47 4.31 -3.20
CA PHE A 79 -4.54 5.39 -4.20
C PHE A 79 -5.75 6.32 -3.97
N MET A 80 -6.89 5.76 -3.57
CA MET A 80 -8.11 6.53 -3.30
C MET A 80 -8.36 6.83 -1.81
N THR A 81 -7.46 6.37 -0.93
CA THR A 81 -7.48 6.59 0.53
C THR A 81 -8.83 6.25 1.18
N ARG A 82 -9.49 5.19 0.70
CA ARG A 82 -10.77 4.74 1.27
C ARG A 82 -10.53 3.90 2.52
N THR A 83 -11.46 3.96 3.47
CA THR A 83 -11.46 3.06 4.63
C THR A 83 -11.83 1.64 4.21
N PRO A 84 -11.38 0.60 4.93
CA PRO A 84 -11.83 -0.77 4.72
C PRO A 84 -13.35 -0.92 4.71
N ASP A 85 -14.06 -0.19 5.58
CA ASP A 85 -15.53 -0.21 5.63
C ASP A 85 -16.17 0.37 4.37
N ARG A 86 -15.60 1.44 3.81
CA ARG A 86 -16.10 2.02 2.56
C ARG A 86 -15.85 1.09 1.38
N ILE A 87 -14.70 0.42 1.34
CA ILE A 87 -14.37 -0.57 0.30
C ILE A 87 -15.30 -1.78 0.42
N ALA A 88 -15.52 -2.26 1.64
CA ALA A 88 -16.40 -3.38 1.94
C ALA A 88 -17.84 -3.12 1.47
N GLY A 89 -18.39 -1.94 1.74
CA GLY A 89 -19.71 -1.53 1.26
C GLY A 89 -19.83 -1.47 -0.26
N LEU A 90 -18.76 -1.11 -0.98
CA LEU A 90 -18.75 -1.08 -2.46
C LEU A 90 -18.66 -2.47 -3.08
N LEU A 91 -18.06 -3.43 -2.37
CA LEU A 91 -17.85 -4.80 -2.83
C LEU A 91 -18.91 -5.78 -2.31
N GLY A 92 -19.85 -5.32 -1.47
CA GLY A 92 -20.85 -6.19 -0.84
C GLY A 92 -20.25 -7.26 0.08
N VAL A 93 -19.14 -6.96 0.76
CA VAL A 93 -18.45 -7.89 1.67
C VAL A 93 -18.22 -7.28 3.04
N SER A 94 -17.70 -8.07 3.99
CA SER A 94 -17.33 -7.56 5.31
C SER A 94 -16.02 -6.75 5.27
N ALA A 95 -15.87 -5.77 6.17
CA ALA A 95 -14.62 -5.04 6.36
C ALA A 95 -13.47 -5.96 6.84
N SER A 96 -13.80 -7.04 7.55
CA SER A 96 -12.83 -8.07 7.94
C SER A 96 -12.23 -8.78 6.72
N THR A 97 -13.07 -9.10 5.72
CA THR A 97 -12.63 -9.68 4.44
C THR A 97 -11.64 -8.74 3.73
N VAL A 98 -11.97 -7.44 3.64
CA VAL A 98 -11.08 -6.43 3.03
C VAL A 98 -9.73 -6.34 3.76
N ARG A 99 -9.74 -6.31 5.10
CA ARG A 99 -8.50 -6.28 5.91
C ARG A 99 -7.65 -7.54 5.69
N LYS A 100 -8.27 -8.73 5.66
CA LYS A 100 -7.57 -9.99 5.39
C LYS A 100 -6.95 -10.02 4.00
N GLU A 101 -7.67 -9.54 2.97
CA GLU A 101 -7.13 -9.43 1.62
C GLU A 101 -5.95 -8.45 1.57
N LEU A 102 -6.08 -7.26 2.17
CA LEU A 102 -4.98 -6.29 2.27
C LEU A 102 -3.75 -6.87 2.98
N ALA A 103 -3.93 -7.62 4.07
CA ALA A 103 -2.83 -8.26 4.80
C ALA A 103 -2.09 -9.28 3.92
N LYS A 104 -2.83 -10.17 3.24
CA LYS A 104 -2.24 -11.14 2.30
C LYS A 104 -1.49 -10.45 1.16
N MET A 105 -2.06 -9.39 0.62
CA MET A 105 -1.44 -8.59 -0.44
C MET A 105 -0.15 -7.91 0.02
N LYS A 106 -0.13 -7.36 1.24
CA LYS A 106 1.08 -6.78 1.86
C LYS A 106 2.17 -7.82 2.02
N THR A 107 1.86 -8.99 2.58
CA THR A 107 2.84 -10.07 2.74
C THR A 107 3.43 -10.49 1.40
N ARG A 108 2.59 -10.70 0.38
CA ARG A 108 3.05 -11.09 -0.95
C ARG A 108 3.94 -10.03 -1.59
N LEU A 109 3.56 -8.75 -1.52
CA LEU A 109 4.37 -7.66 -2.06
C LEU A 109 5.70 -7.51 -1.30
N SER A 110 5.69 -7.70 0.02
CA SER A 110 6.89 -7.70 0.86
C SER A 110 7.87 -8.79 0.44
N THR A 111 7.40 -10.02 0.21
CA THR A 111 8.24 -11.11 -0.31
C THR A 111 8.84 -10.76 -1.67
N MET A 112 8.03 -10.26 -2.62
CA MET A 112 8.54 -9.84 -3.94
C MET A 112 9.59 -8.73 -3.84
N LEU A 113 9.44 -7.81 -2.89
CA LEU A 113 10.42 -6.74 -2.67
C LEU A 113 11.73 -7.29 -2.09
N GLN A 114 11.64 -8.23 -1.15
CA GLN A 114 12.82 -8.89 -0.56
C GLN A 114 13.61 -9.71 -1.59
N GLU A 115 12.92 -10.45 -2.45
CA GLU A 115 13.55 -11.23 -3.55
C GLU A 115 14.35 -10.34 -4.50
N GLU A 116 13.91 -9.10 -4.70
CA GLU A 116 14.55 -8.10 -5.57
C GLU A 116 15.60 -7.24 -4.81
N GLY A 117 15.97 -7.65 -3.59
CA GLY A 117 17.00 -6.99 -2.78
C GLY A 117 16.54 -5.75 -2.00
N PHE A 118 15.22 -5.53 -1.89
CA PHE A 118 14.68 -4.46 -1.07
C PHE A 118 14.34 -4.96 0.35
N PHE A 119 15.12 -4.51 1.34
CA PHE A 119 14.95 -4.88 2.75
C PHE A 119 14.29 -3.77 3.58
N TYR A 120 13.64 -4.17 4.68
CA TYR A 120 12.96 -3.26 5.62
C TYR A 120 13.84 -2.93 6.81
N GLY A 121 13.94 -1.63 7.17
CA GLY A 121 14.72 -1.15 8.33
C GLY A 121 14.06 -1.38 9.69
N LYS A 122 12.83 -1.88 9.74
CA LYS A 122 12.18 -2.35 10.98
C LYS A 122 11.45 -3.65 10.71
N ALA A 123 11.60 -4.59 11.65
CA ALA A 123 11.16 -5.98 11.57
C ALA A 123 9.68 -6.11 11.17
N TYR A 124 9.42 -6.34 9.89
CA TYR A 124 8.19 -7.00 9.45
C TYR A 124 8.31 -8.46 9.87
N LYS A 125 7.97 -8.75 11.14
CA LYS A 125 7.91 -10.14 11.62
C LYS A 125 6.96 -10.89 10.70
N ARG A 126 7.43 -12.01 10.12
CA ARG A 126 6.53 -13.03 9.56
C ARG A 126 5.51 -13.32 10.64
N ALA A 127 4.25 -13.00 10.37
CA ALA A 127 3.14 -13.51 11.15
C ALA A 127 2.99 -14.98 10.75
N ASP A 128 3.85 -15.82 11.31
CA ASP A 128 3.75 -17.27 11.35
C ASP A 128 4.55 -17.75 12.58
N GLU A 129 3.90 -17.59 13.74
CA GLU A 129 3.84 -18.59 14.83
C GLU A 129 2.43 -18.52 15.44
#